data_AF-A0AAN7IT21-F1
#
_entry.id   AF-A0AAN7IT21-F1
#
_cell.length_a   1.000
_cell.length_b   1.000
_cell.length_c   1.000
_cell.angle_alpha   90.00
_cell.angle_beta   90.00
_cell.angle_gamma   90.00
#
_symmetry.space_group_name_H-M   'P 1'
#
loop_
_entity.id
_entity.type
_entity.pdbx_description
1 polymer ?
#
loop_
_entity_poly.entity_id
_entity_poly.type
_entity_poly.pdbx_seq_one_letter_code
_entity_poly.pdbx_strand_id
1 'polypeptide(L)'
;MVQERLDQMIRERQEARQGERRRQSTLEKCSYDPREDFGESMVEMIMTNRFQDPKDLRTILNYYVSMNSDEYHGTILEVFHEVCTNLFLSCNCH
;
A
#
# COMPACT_ATOMS: atom_id res chain seq x y z
N MET A 1 20.52 -11.99 14.56
CA MET A 1 21.24 -10.96 13.77
C MET A 1 20.60 -10.61 12.43
N VAL A 2 19.76 -11.46 11.80
CA VAL A 2 19.03 -11.08 10.56
C VAL A 2 17.73 -10.31 10.87
N GLN A 3 17.05 -10.66 11.96
CA GLN A 3 15.80 -10.01 12.38
C GLN A 3 15.99 -8.54 12.80
N GLU A 4 17.07 -8.23 13.50
CA GLU A 4 17.36 -6.87 13.98
C GLU A 4 17.70 -5.89 12.85
N ARG A 5 18.26 -6.40 11.75
CA ARG A 5 18.56 -5.58 10.57
C ARG A 5 17.30 -5.17 9.82
N LEU A 6 16.30 -6.05 9.75
CA LEU A 6 15.01 -5.72 9.14
C LEU A 6 14.24 -4.70 9.99
N ASP A 7 14.31 -4.82 11.32
CA ASP A 7 13.68 -3.89 12.26
C ASP A 7 14.33 -2.49 12.21
N GLN A 8 15.65 -2.41 12.01
CA GLN A 8 16.37 -1.15 11.76
C GLN A 8 15.96 -0.52 10.41
N MET A 9 15.91 -1.30 9.33
CA MET A 9 15.52 -0.79 8.02
C MET A 9 14.06 -0.30 7.97
N ILE A 10 13.16 -0.92 8.75
CA ILE A 10 11.76 -0.46 8.89
C ILE A 10 11.70 0.86 9.66
N ARG A 11 12.46 1.02 10.75
CA ARG A 11 12.51 2.28 11.52
C ARG A 11 13.07 3.44 10.72
N GLU A 12 14.24 3.27 10.09
CA GLU A 12 14.87 4.36 9.31
C GLU A 12 13.99 4.82 8.14
N ARG A 13 13.26 3.90 7.49
CA ARG A 13 12.33 4.23 6.40
C ARG A 13 11.07 4.96 6.91
N GLN A 14 10.65 4.73 8.15
CA GLN A 14 9.54 5.46 8.77
C GLN A 14 9.95 6.87 9.21
N GLU A 15 11.17 7.07 9.70
CA GLU A 15 11.68 8.38 10.12
C GLU A 15 11.95 9.31 8.93
N ALA A 16 12.50 8.80 7.83
CA ALA A 16 12.68 9.57 6.59
C ALA A 16 11.36 10.10 6.00
N ARG A 17 10.27 9.32 6.14
CA ARG A 17 8.93 9.71 5.67
C ARG A 17 8.26 10.78 6.54
N GLN A 18 8.62 10.93 7.81
CA GLN A 18 8.05 11.98 8.67
C GLN A 18 8.67 13.36 8.42
N GLY A 19 9.93 13.43 7.99
CA GLY A 19 10.60 14.69 7.65
C GLY A 19 10.01 15.39 6.41
N GLU A 20 9.44 14.62 5.48
CA GLU A 20 8.91 15.12 4.21
C GLU A 20 7.45 15.60 4.29
N ARG A 21 6.66 15.06 5.23
CA ARG A 21 5.26 15.46 5.47
C ARG A 21 5.05 16.92 5.88
N ARG A 22 6.09 17.60 6.40
CA ARG A 22 6.00 19.05 6.72
C ARG A 22 6.26 19.96 5.53
N ARG A 23 6.80 19.46 4.42
CA ARG A 23 7.06 20.26 3.20
C ARG A 23 6.02 20.07 2.12
N GLN A 24 5.34 18.92 2.07
CA GLN A 24 4.30 18.61 1.07
C GLN A 24 2.96 19.33 1.28
N SER A 25 2.68 19.94 2.44
CA SER A 25 1.42 20.68 2.64
C SER A 25 1.28 21.97 1.81
N THR A 26 2.24 22.30 0.95
CA THR A 26 2.24 23.57 0.20
C THR A 26 2.30 23.40 -1.31
N LEU A 27 2.32 22.17 -1.83
CA LEU A 27 2.28 21.93 -3.27
C LEU A 27 0.96 21.25 -3.64
N GLU A 28 0.02 22.11 -4.02
CA GLU A 28 -0.76 21.92 -5.25
C GLU A 28 -1.64 20.67 -5.34
N LYS A 29 -2.92 20.84 -4.97
CA LYS A 29 -4.09 20.53 -5.81
C LYS A 29 -3.85 19.60 -7.02
N CYS A 30 -3.61 18.34 -6.77
CA CYS A 30 -4.29 17.27 -7.51
C CYS A 30 -5.35 16.73 -6.56
N SER A 31 -6.54 16.37 -7.07
CA SER A 31 -7.58 15.74 -6.25
C SER A 31 -6.93 14.57 -5.48
N TYR A 32 -6.81 14.70 -4.16
CA TYR A 32 -6.30 13.60 -3.36
C TYR A 32 -7.43 12.58 -3.29
N ASP A 33 -7.42 11.66 -4.25
CA ASP A 33 -8.32 10.53 -4.32
C ASP A 33 -7.64 9.35 -3.63
N PRO A 34 -7.89 9.13 -2.32
CA PRO A 34 -7.23 8.06 -1.57
C PRO A 34 -7.45 6.69 -2.21
N ARG A 35 -8.54 6.53 -2.97
CA ARG A 35 -8.83 5.32 -3.75
C ARG A 35 -7.79 5.05 -4.84
N GLU A 36 -7.40 6.08 -5.59
CA GLU A 36 -6.40 5.99 -6.65
C GLU A 36 -5.00 5.80 -6.06
N ASP A 37 -4.66 6.58 -5.04
CA ASP A 37 -3.36 6.51 -4.34
C ASP A 37 -3.11 5.13 -3.70
N PHE A 38 -4.11 4.57 -3.00
CA PHE A 38 -4.02 3.21 -2.47
C PHE A 38 -3.92 2.17 -3.59
N GLY A 39 -4.64 2.38 -4.71
CA GLY A 39 -4.66 1.44 -5.83
C GLY A 39 -3.30 1.33 -6.49
N GLU A 40 -2.72 2.46 -6.88
CA GLU A 40 -1.38 2.51 -7.50
C GLU A 40 -0.32 1.96 -6.53
N SER A 41 -0.39 2.34 -5.25
CA SER A 41 0.54 1.85 -4.23
C SER A 41 0.44 0.34 -4.01
N MET A 42 -0.78 -0.24 -3.99
CA MET A 42 -0.98 -1.68 -3.85
C MET A 42 -0.50 -2.46 -5.08
N VAL A 43 -0.78 -1.97 -6.29
CA VAL A 43 -0.31 -2.58 -7.54
C VAL A 43 1.22 -2.60 -7.55
N GLU A 44 1.86 -1.46 -7.31
CA GLU A 44 3.31 -1.36 -7.28
C GLU A 44 3.91 -2.31 -6.23
N MET A 45 3.31 -2.36 -5.03
CA MET A 45 3.78 -3.21 -3.95
C MET A 45 3.64 -4.70 -4.27
N ILE A 46 2.54 -5.12 -4.90
CA ILE A 46 2.32 -6.52 -5.34
C ILE A 46 3.31 -6.90 -6.46
N MET A 47 3.47 -6.04 -7.46
CA MET A 47 4.36 -6.30 -8.60
C MET A 47 5.85 -6.27 -8.21
N THR A 48 6.26 -5.31 -7.36
CA THR A 48 7.65 -5.12 -6.95
C THR A 48 8.12 -6.23 -6.01
N ASN A 49 7.28 -6.62 -5.06
CA ASN A 49 7.66 -7.61 -4.04
C ASN A 49 7.31 -9.06 -4.43
N ARG A 50 6.80 -9.27 -5.66
CA ARG A 50 6.36 -10.59 -6.18
C ARG A 50 5.43 -11.33 -5.22
N PHE A 51 4.51 -10.60 -4.62
CA PHE A 51 3.51 -11.17 -3.71
C PHE A 51 2.45 -11.93 -4.53
N GLN A 52 2.79 -13.16 -4.91
CA GLN A 52 1.91 -14.06 -5.67
C GLN A 52 1.10 -14.99 -4.77
N ASP A 53 1.52 -15.14 -3.52
CA ASP A 53 0.85 -16.01 -2.55
C ASP A 53 -0.27 -15.26 -1.82
N PRO A 54 -1.42 -15.91 -1.56
CA PRO A 54 -2.53 -15.29 -0.82
C PRO A 54 -2.14 -14.84 0.60
N LYS A 55 -1.08 -15.41 1.19
CA LYS A 55 -0.53 -15.00 2.49
C LYS A 55 0.12 -13.62 2.43
N ASP A 56 0.80 -13.32 1.34
CA ASP A 56 1.46 -12.04 1.14
C ASP A 56 0.45 -10.93 0.89
N LEU A 57 -0.55 -11.22 0.06
CA LEU A 57 -1.68 -10.31 -0.19
C LEU A 57 -2.41 -9.97 1.12
N ARG A 58 -2.65 -10.96 2.00
CA ARG A 58 -3.20 -10.72 3.34
C ARG A 58 -2.29 -9.86 4.21
N THR A 59 -0.97 -10.01 4.09
CA THR A 59 0.00 -9.23 4.87
C THR A 59 -0.03 -7.76 4.44
N ILE A 60 -0.09 -7.49 3.14
CA ILE A 60 -0.28 -6.13 2.60
C ILE A 60 -1.59 -5.54 3.10
N LEU A 61 -2.71 -6.26 2.97
CA LEU A 61 -4.00 -5.77 3.40
C LEU A 61 -4.00 -5.40 4.89
N ASN A 62 -3.48 -6.29 5.75
CA ASN A 62 -3.35 -6.02 7.18
C ASN A 62 -2.44 -4.83 7.48
N TYR A 63 -1.38 -4.62 6.71
CA TYR A 63 -0.51 -3.46 6.83
C TYR A 63 -1.28 -2.17 6.54
N TYR A 64 -2.04 -2.10 5.44
CA TYR A 64 -2.85 -0.91 5.11
C TYR A 64 -3.95 -0.67 6.14
N VAL A 65 -4.66 -1.70 6.60
CA VAL A 65 -5.70 -1.57 7.64
C VAL A 65 -5.12 -1.12 8.97
N SER A 66 -3.94 -1.60 9.36
CA SER A 66 -3.32 -1.23 10.65
C SER A 66 -2.69 0.17 10.64
N MET A 67 -2.28 0.66 9.47
CA MET A 67 -1.65 1.98 9.30
C MET A 67 -2.66 3.12 9.13
N ASN A 68 -3.94 2.80 8.85
CA ASN A 68 -4.96 3.78 8.54
C ASN A 68 -6.15 3.68 9.50
N SER A 69 -6.83 4.81 9.73
CA SER A 69 -8.06 4.88 10.55
C SER A 69 -9.21 4.11 9.90
N ASP A 70 -10.18 3.68 10.71
CA ASP A 70 -11.33 2.87 10.27
C ASP A 70 -12.16 3.52 9.16
N GLU A 71 -12.13 4.86 9.03
CA GLU A 71 -12.79 5.59 7.94
C GLU A 71 -12.28 5.18 6.54
N TYR A 72 -11.01 4.76 6.45
CA TYR A 72 -10.39 4.34 5.20
C TYR A 72 -10.48 2.84 4.98
N HIS A 73 -10.87 2.05 5.99
CA HIS A 73 -10.89 0.58 5.86
C HIS A 73 -11.84 0.12 4.76
N GLY A 74 -13.00 0.78 4.62
CA GLY A 74 -13.92 0.52 3.51
C GLY A 74 -13.25 0.72 2.16
N THR A 75 -12.67 1.91 1.95
CA THR A 75 -11.94 2.25 0.72
C THR A 75 -10.77 1.31 0.44
N ILE A 76 -9.98 0.97 1.46
CA ILE A 76 -8.84 0.05 1.35
C ILE A 76 -9.30 -1.33 0.89
N LEU A 77 -10.39 -1.86 1.45
CA LEU A 77 -10.95 -3.16 1.07
C LEU A 77 -11.49 -3.15 -0.37
N GLU A 78 -12.21 -2.09 -0.75
CA GLU A 78 -12.72 -1.93 -2.12
C GLU A 78 -11.60 -1.88 -3.15
N VAL A 79 -10.58 -1.04 -2.90
CA VAL A 79 -9.41 -0.91 -3.75
C VAL A 79 -8.63 -2.21 -3.85
N PHE A 80 -8.39 -2.88 -2.71
CA PHE A 80 -7.69 -4.15 -2.68
C PHE A 80 -8.41 -5.20 -3.53
N HIS A 81 -9.74 -5.29 -3.42
CA HIS A 81 -10.54 -6.20 -4.25
C HIS A 81 -10.43 -5.86 -5.74
N GLU A 82 -10.50 -4.59 -6.10
CA GLU A 82 -10.37 -4.12 -7.48
C GLU A 82 -8.98 -4.43 -8.07
N VAL A 83 -7.92 -4.12 -7.32
CA VAL A 83 -6.53 -4.42 -7.69
C VAL A 83 -6.31 -5.93 -7.87
N CYS A 84 -6.78 -6.75 -6.92
CA CYS A 84 -6.67 -8.21 -7.05
C CYS A 84 -7.46 -8.74 -8.25
N THR A 85 -8.65 -8.21 -8.51
CA THR A 85 -9.46 -8.59 -9.68
C THR A 85 -8.72 -8.21 -10.97
N ASN A 86 -8.17 -7.00 -11.04
CA ASN A 86 -7.45 -6.50 -12.20
C ASN A 86 -6.09 -7.18 -12.42
N LEU A 87 -5.43 -7.69 -11.39
CA LEU A 87 -4.14 -8.39 -11.52
C LEU A 87 -4.27 -9.91 -11.71
N PHE A 88 -5.25 -10.54 -11.06
CA PHE A 88 -5.36 -12.00 -11.01
C PHE A 88 -6.57 -12.56 -11.78
N LEU A 89 -7.66 -11.80 -11.92
CA LEU A 89 -8.89 -12.25 -12.60
C LEU A 89 -9.04 -11.70 -14.03
N SER A 90 -8.26 -10.68 -14.41
CA SER A 90 -8.23 -10.12 -15.77
C SER A 90 -7.66 -11.07 -16.83
N CYS A 91 -7.08 -12.21 -16.43
CA CYS A 91 -6.65 -13.29 -17.33
C CYS A 91 -7.79 -14.17 -17.89
N ASN A 92 -9.03 -13.68 -17.94
CA ASN A 92 -10.17 -14.41 -18.52
C ASN A 92 -10.74 -13.80 -19.81
N CYS A 93 -9.96 -12.97 -20.52
CA CYS A 93 -10.31 -12.58 -21.89
C CYS A 93 -9.51 -13.41 -22.91
N HIS A 94 -10.25 -14.29 -23.56
CA HIS A 94 -9.95 -15.05 -24.78
C HIS A 94 -9.43 -14.16 -25.92
#